data_AF-A0A2N3KYD2-F1
#
_entry.id   AF-A0A2N3KYD2-F1
#
_cell.length_a   1.000
_cell.length_b   1.000
_cell.length_c   1.000
_cell.angle_alpha   90.00
_cell.angle_beta   90.00
_cell.angle_gamma   90.00
#
_symmetry.space_group_name_H-M   'P 1'
#
loop_
_entity.id
_entity.type
_entity.pdbx_description
1 polymer ?
#
loop_
_entity_poly.entity_id
_entity_poly.type
_entity_poly.pdbx_seq_one_letter_code
_entity_poly.pdbx_strand_id
1 'polypeptide(L)' 'MSKKKPAIVFCIELIEHELIYVIARHEKGALSVAVQAGFEPDRSVKPRIVDKLFAERAINRKEESSKAA' A
#
# COMPACT_ATOMS: atom_id res chain seq x y z
N MET A 1 14.12 21.82 0.07
CA MET A 1 13.48 20.86 -0.88
C MET A 1 14.47 19.74 -1.18
N SER A 2 14.31 18.54 -0.62
CA SER A 2 15.21 17.41 -0.91
C SER A 2 15.16 17.08 -2.41
N LYS A 3 16.32 17.03 -3.07
CA LYS A 3 16.47 16.69 -4.51
C LYS A 3 16.31 15.19 -4.78
N LYS A 4 16.10 14.35 -3.76
CA LYS A 4 15.94 12.90 -3.96
C LYS A 4 14.64 12.61 -4.70
N LYS A 5 14.75 11.80 -5.75
CA LYS A 5 13.61 11.25 -6.50
C LYS A 5 12.77 10.35 -5.58
N PRO A 6 11.44 10.27 -5.77
CA PRO A 6 10.61 9.24 -5.17
C PRO A 6 11.15 7.85 -5.50
N ALA A 7 11.23 6.97 -4.50
CA ALA A 7 11.77 5.61 -4.66
C ALA A 7 10.99 4.55 -3.88
N ILE A 8 9.99 4.95 -3.07
CA ILE A 8 9.21 4.05 -2.23
C ILE A 8 7.86 3.84 -2.88
N VAL A 9 7.44 2.59 -3.01
CA VAL A 9 6.09 2.22 -3.49
C VAL A 9 5.17 2.10 -2.29
N PHE A 10 4.04 2.79 -2.35
CA PHE A 10 2.95 2.69 -1.39
C PHE A 10 1.73 2.05 -2.05
N CYS A 11 1.00 1.24 -1.31
CA CYS A 11 -0.33 0.76 -1.68
C CYS A 11 -1.38 1.65 -1.00
N ILE A 12 -2.43 2.02 -1.74
CA ILE A 12 -3.54 2.84 -1.28
C ILE A 12 -4.84 2.15 -1.65
N GLU A 13 -5.76 2.08 -0.69
CA GLU A 13 -7.13 1.57 -0.90
C GLU A 13 -8.03 2.71 -1.38
N LEU A 14 -8.81 2.43 -2.42
CA LEU A 14 -9.82 3.32 -2.95
C LEU A 14 -11.16 3.06 -2.24
N ILE A 15 -12.07 4.03 -2.29
CA ILE A 15 -13.41 3.92 -1.67
C ILE A 15 -14.18 2.70 -2.21
N GLU A 16 -13.93 2.30 -3.45
CA GLU A 16 -14.52 1.12 -4.09
C GLU A 16 -13.78 -0.20 -3.77
N HIS A 17 -12.94 -0.20 -2.73
CA HIS A 17 -12.07 -1.31 -2.31
C HIS A 17 -11.05 -1.81 -3.35
N GLU A 18 -10.85 -1.08 -4.45
CA GLU A 18 -9.73 -1.32 -5.36
C GLU A 18 -8.41 -0.81 -4.76
N LEU A 19 -7.31 -1.50 -5.03
CA LEU A 19 -5.98 -1.13 -4.54
C LEU A 19 -5.14 -0.55 -5.69
N ILE A 20 -4.47 0.57 -5.44
CA ILE A 20 -3.50 1.16 -6.38
C ILE A 20 -2.11 1.28 -5.76
N TYR A 21 -1.09 1.23 -6.60
CA TYR A 21 0.31 1.36 -6.20
C TYR A 21 0.89 2.70 -6.68
N VAL A 22 1.48 3.45 -5.75
CA VAL A 22 1.96 4.82 -5.98
C VAL A 22 3.41 4.96 -5.54
N ILE A 23 4.27 5.47 -6.41
CA ILE A 23 5.66 5.78 -6.07
C ILE A 23 5.74 7.18 -5.47
N ALA A 24 6.08 7.27 -4.18
CA ALA A 24 6.15 8.52 -3.46
C ALA A 24 7.34 8.57 -2.48
N ARG A 25 7.60 9.75 -1.91
CA ARG A 25 8.62 9.91 -0.87
C ARG A 25 8.10 9.60 0.54
N HIS A 26 6.81 9.80 0.77
CA HIS A 26 6.13 9.63 2.05
C HIS A 26 4.63 9.43 1.83
N GLU A 27 3.91 8.94 2.84
CA GLU A 27 2.48 8.59 2.78
C GLU A 27 1.60 9.72 2.24
N LYS A 28 1.75 10.95 2.76
CA LYS A 28 0.99 12.12 2.26
C LYS A 28 1.21 12.40 0.76
N GLY A 29 2.41 12.11 0.27
CA GLY A 29 2.76 12.29 -1.13
C GLY A 29 2.10 11.22 -2.00
N ALA A 30 2.00 9.99 -1.49
CA ALA A 30 1.28 8.91 -2.15
C ALA A 30 -0.21 9.26 -2.33
N LEU A 31 -0.87 9.74 -1.27
CA LEU A 31 -2.27 10.24 -1.35
C LEU A 31 -2.41 11.38 -2.36
N SER A 32 -1.51 12.36 -2.32
CA SER A 32 -1.55 13.49 -3.25
C SER A 32 -1.40 13.05 -4.71
N VAL A 33 -0.52 12.08 -4.99
CA VAL A 33 -0.33 11.56 -6.35
C VAL A 33 -1.56 10.77 -6.82
N ALA A 34 -2.17 9.97 -5.96
CA ALA A 34 -3.42 9.26 -6.27
C ALA A 34 -4.54 10.25 -6.66
N VAL A 35 -4.75 11.29 -5.85
CA VAL A 35 -5.75 12.33 -6.11
C VAL A 35 -5.45 13.09 -7.40
N GLN A 36 -4.17 13.43 -7.67
CA GLN A 36 -3.75 14.10 -8.91
C GLN A 36 -3.99 13.24 -10.16
N ALA A 37 -3.94 11.91 -10.03
CA ALA A 37 -4.22 10.97 -11.10
C ALA A 37 -5.73 10.69 -11.27
N GLY A 38 -6.60 11.33 -10.47
CA GLY A 38 -8.05 11.18 -10.56
C GLY A 38 -8.64 10.01 -9.76
N PHE A 39 -7.85 9.36 -8.90
CA PHE A 39 -8.34 8.32 -8.00
C PHE A 39 -8.85 8.92 -6.69
N GLU A 40 -9.90 8.32 -6.13
CA GLU A 40 -10.44 8.72 -4.83
C GLU A 40 -9.99 7.73 -3.74
N PRO A 41 -8.90 8.03 -3.01
CA PRO A 41 -8.40 7.15 -1.97
C PRO A 41 -9.30 7.21 -0.73
N ASP A 42 -9.51 6.07 -0.09
CA ASP A 42 -10.12 6.03 1.23
C ASP A 42 -9.15 6.67 2.25
N ARG A 43 -9.50 7.86 2.73
CA ARG A 43 -8.70 8.62 3.70
C ARG A 43 -8.76 8.04 5.11
N SER A 44 -9.67 7.10 5.39
CA SER A 44 -9.70 6.36 6.65
C SER A 44 -8.52 5.37 6.73
N VAL A 45 -8.02 4.92 5.57
CA VAL A 45 -6.91 3.98 5.45
C VAL A 45 -5.61 4.74 5.15
N LYS A 46 -4.57 4.48 5.96
CA LYS A 46 -3.25 5.04 5.70
C LYS A 46 -2.55 4.28 4.58
N PRO A 47 -1.90 4.97 3.61
CA PRO A 47 -1.02 4.33 2.65
C PRO A 47 0.04 3.48 3.34
N ARG A 48 0.28 2.26 2.83
CA ARG A 48 1.29 1.36 3.39
C ARG A 48 2.38 1.08 2.39
N ILE A 49 3.60 0.87 2.86
CA ILE A 49 4.67 0.36 2.00
C ILE A 49 4.29 -1.05 1.56
N VAL A 50 4.40 -1.32 0.25
CA VAL A 50 3.95 -2.58 -0.36
C VAL A 50 4.52 -3.80 0.34
N ASP A 51 5.84 -3.83 0.57
CA ASP A 51 6.50 -4.95 1.23
C ASP A 51 5.97 -5.19 2.65
N LYS A 52 5.66 -4.11 3.39
CA LYS A 52 5.08 -4.22 4.74
C LYS A 52 3.65 -4.74 4.69
N LEU A 53 2.85 -4.28 3.74
CA LEU A 53 1.47 -4.74 3.54
C LEU A 53 1.44 -6.25 3.24
N PHE A 54 2.33 -6.74 2.37
CA PHE A 54 2.41 -8.16 2.06
C PHE A 54 2.96 -8.98 3.23
N ALA A 55 3.95 -8.49 3.97
CA ALA A 55 4.44 -9.15 5.17
C ALA A 55 3.34 -9.29 6.25
N GLU A 56 2.50 -8.26 6.43
CA GLU A 56 1.34 -8.32 7.33
C GLU A 56 0.29 -9.33 6.85
N ARG A 57 0.00 -9.36 5.54
CA ARG A 57 -0.97 -10.30 4.95
C ARG A 57 -0.47 -11.75 4.89
N ALA A 58 0.84 -11.97 4.79
CA ALA A 58 1.44 -13.30 4.74
C ALA A 58 1.28 -14.10 6.05
N ILE A 59 0.86 -13.46 7.15
CA ILE A 59 0.62 -14.12 8.45
C ILE A 59 -0.62 -15.05 8.40
N ASN A 60 -1.50 -14.92 7.40
CA ASN A 60 -2.73 -15.72 7.28
C ASN A 60 -2.74 -16.79 6.17
N ARG A 61 -1.57 -17.17 5.63
CA ARG A 61 -1.42 -18.45 4.92
C ARG A 61 -0.53 -19.39 5.74
N LYS A 62 -0.99 -19.72 6.95
CA LYS A 62 -0.70 -21.09 7.41
C LYS A 62 -1.59 -21.99 6.57
N GLU A 63 -1.00 -22.73 5.63
CA GLU A 63 -1.60 -24.01 5.29
C GLU A 63 -1.71 -24.80 6.60
N GLU A 64 -2.92 -24.97 7.11
CA GLU A 64 -3.23 -26.03 8.08
C GLU A 64 -3.09 -27.39 7.37
N SER A 65 -1.86 -27.78 7.05
CA SER A 65 -1.54 -29.13 6.57
C SER A 65 -0.07 -29.49 6.79
N SER A 66 0.46 -29.26 8.00
CA SER A 66 1.63 -30.03 8.45
C SER A 66 1.60 -30.38 9.94
N LYS A 67 0.39 -30.69 10.44
CA LYS A 67 0.22 -31.61 11.56
C LYS A 67 -0.62 -32.80 11.07
N ALA A 68 0.05 -33.83 10.55
CA ALA A 68 -0.30 -35.26 10.64
C ALA A 68 0.38 -36.06 9.53
N ALA A 69 1.55 -36.63 9.85
CA ALA A 69 1.99 -38.00 9.54
C ALA A 69 3.44 -38.15 10.02
#